data_AF-A0AAE1XWB5-F1
#
_entry.id   AF-A0AAE1XWB5-F1
#
_cell.length_a   1.000
_cell.length_b   1.000
_cell.length_c   1.000
_cell.angle_alpha   90.00
_cell.angle_beta   90.00
_cell.angle_gamma   90.00
#
_symmetry.space_group_name_H-M   'P 1'
#
loop_
_entity.id
_entity.type
_entity.pdbx_description
1 polymer ?
#
loop_
_entity_poly.entity_id
_entity_poly.type
_entity_poly.pdbx_seq_one_letter_code
_entity_poly.pdbx_strand_id
1 'polypeptide(L)'
;MIECQRATHKQASTSPTPSAATYPPPSSLYSTLPPMTKLTLLPTPPSLIPSHLQNHNFSTLLQLPRFVRVEDNWVFDVVVAHSLSEHSFVAHYAPKKHELELRARLPSGFFAGCFPEGSFLIGLSYIFWREAWKYGERAFRYCNHDVGHAIAAVSVVAAGLGWDVRLLDGLGYEELEKLMGLNTSPGFSIPSRPVKGRMPEIEFDHPDCVLLVFPSGGAGFEVDYEKVKVALSEFQNLEWKGKPNMLSKEHICWDIIYRTAEAVKKSLTMVKELVSKPFRSSRMISESSYKGFNLSDVVRKRRSAVGMDSFTTMASETFYQILLHCIPSGYGENGRKQMTQLALPFRALPWDCQVHVVLFVHRVVGLPNGLYFLVRNEDSFGEFRTATRSEFKWVKLDGCPDDLPLHELARGDCQELSKRLSCHQDIVGDGCFSLDMVAHLEPTLQERGAWMYPRLFWGIGVLGQVLYLEAHALGVSATGIGCFFDDPGFWWMYRCCWSCNSSLEDDPCTNAG
;
A
#
# COMPACT_ATOMS: atom_id res chain seq x y z
N MET A 1 -12.24 -6.43 29.82
CA MET A 1 -13.17 -5.28 29.69
C MET A 1 -12.37 -3.97 29.71
N ILE A 2 -12.04 -3.46 28.53
CA ILE A 2 -11.63 -2.07 28.32
C ILE A 2 -12.69 -1.51 27.39
N GLU A 3 -13.60 -0.71 27.93
CA GLU A 3 -14.64 -0.02 27.16
C GLU A 3 -13.97 0.86 26.10
N CYS A 4 -14.12 0.45 24.84
CA CYS A 4 -13.79 1.28 23.70
C CYS A 4 -14.94 2.27 23.50
N GLN A 5 -14.94 3.37 24.26
CA GLN A 5 -15.92 4.44 24.07
C GLN A 5 -15.69 5.11 22.71
N ARG A 6 -16.63 4.85 21.79
CA ARG A 6 -16.86 5.61 20.57
C ARG A 6 -17.06 7.09 20.94
N ALA A 7 -16.14 7.97 20.52
CA ALA A 7 -16.42 9.40 20.45
C ALA A 7 -17.16 9.70 19.14
N THR A 8 -18.48 9.51 19.15
CA THR A 8 -19.41 10.04 18.15
C THR A 8 -19.72 11.50 18.50
N HIS A 9 -19.04 12.46 17.87
CA HIS A 9 -19.48 13.86 17.96
C HIS A 9 -20.62 14.13 16.96
N LYS A 10 -21.86 13.97 17.43
CA LYS A 10 -23.02 14.71 16.90
C LYS A 10 -23.08 16.08 17.58
N GLN A 11 -23.22 17.13 16.77
CA GLN A 11 -23.47 18.51 17.21
C GLN A 11 -24.77 18.59 18.04
N ALA A 12 -24.70 19.19 19.22
CA ALA A 12 -25.81 19.94 19.83
C ALA A 12 -25.24 21.10 20.65
N SER A 13 -25.77 22.29 20.39
CA SER A 13 -25.37 23.60 20.91
C SER A 13 -25.69 23.80 22.41
N THR A 14 -24.76 24.38 23.19
CA THR A 14 -24.90 25.64 23.97
C THR A 14 -23.79 25.82 25.05
N SER A 15 -22.77 26.64 24.72
CA SER A 15 -21.85 27.45 25.60
C SER A 15 -20.96 26.79 26.68
N PRO A 16 -19.82 27.42 27.09
CA PRO A 16 -18.80 28.16 26.32
C PRO A 16 -17.46 27.40 26.26
N THR A 17 -16.74 27.61 25.16
CA THR A 17 -15.43 27.05 24.77
C THR A 17 -14.30 27.24 25.80
N PRO A 18 -13.51 26.19 26.12
CA PRO A 18 -12.11 26.35 26.47
C PRO A 18 -11.31 26.70 25.21
N SER A 19 -10.38 27.64 25.34
CA SER A 19 -9.59 28.23 24.25
C SER A 19 -9.06 27.19 23.26
N ALA A 20 -9.29 27.44 21.97
CA ALA A 20 -8.66 26.73 20.87
C ALA A 20 -7.14 26.74 21.04
N ALA A 21 -6.58 25.63 21.51
CA ALA A 21 -5.18 25.34 21.32
C ALA A 21 -4.98 25.21 19.81
N THR A 22 -4.39 26.25 19.22
CA THR A 22 -3.97 26.31 17.83
C THR A 22 -2.95 25.20 17.56
N TYR A 23 -3.43 24.08 17.04
CA TYR A 23 -2.56 23.14 16.32
C TYR A 23 -1.98 23.89 15.13
N PRO A 24 -0.66 23.78 14.86
CA PRO A 24 -0.11 24.36 13.65
C PRO A 24 -0.82 23.69 12.45
N PRO A 25 -1.26 24.46 11.44
CA PRO A 25 -1.79 23.86 10.22
C PRO A 25 -0.73 22.95 9.59
N PRO A 26 -1.11 21.94 8.78
CA PRO A 26 -0.15 21.17 8.01
C PRO A 26 0.69 22.17 7.20
N SER A 27 1.91 22.35 7.65
CA SER A 27 2.94 23.21 7.06
C SER A 27 3.91 22.30 6.35
N SER A 28 4.74 22.85 5.45
CA SER A 28 5.77 22.05 4.79
C SER A 28 6.54 21.23 5.84
N LEU A 29 6.87 19.98 5.48
CA LEU A 29 7.70 19.12 6.32
C LEU A 29 9.03 19.81 6.68
N TYR A 30 9.47 20.76 5.85
CA TYR A 30 10.67 21.54 6.07
C TYR A 30 10.35 23.03 6.26
N SER A 31 10.94 23.62 7.30
CA SER A 31 10.70 25.02 7.66
C SER A 31 11.40 26.04 6.75
N THR A 32 12.34 25.61 5.90
CA THR A 32 13.32 26.51 5.25
C THR A 32 13.56 26.23 3.76
N LEU A 33 12.74 25.41 3.10
CA LEU A 33 13.00 25.05 1.71
C LEU A 33 12.48 26.10 0.72
N PRO A 34 13.30 26.55 -0.24
CA PRO A 34 12.83 27.37 -1.34
C PRO A 34 12.00 26.50 -2.31
N PRO A 35 10.83 26.96 -2.77
CA PRO A 35 10.07 26.26 -3.79
C PRO A 35 10.85 26.25 -5.10
N MET A 36 10.81 25.14 -5.86
CA MET A 36 11.30 25.17 -7.24
C MET A 36 10.30 25.88 -8.14
N THR A 37 10.58 27.16 -8.43
CA THR A 37 9.68 28.05 -9.18
C THR A 37 9.62 27.76 -10.68
N LYS A 38 10.63 27.10 -11.27
CA LYS A 38 10.61 26.59 -12.64
C LYS A 38 11.50 25.35 -12.75
N LEU A 39 10.93 24.25 -13.24
CA LEU A 39 11.68 23.05 -13.60
C LEU A 39 11.93 23.11 -15.11
N THR A 40 13.18 23.35 -15.52
CA THR A 40 13.58 23.24 -16.93
C THR A 40 13.79 21.76 -17.23
N LEU A 41 12.74 21.14 -17.75
CA LEU A 41 12.74 19.74 -18.15
C LEU A 41 13.30 19.61 -19.55
N LEU A 42 14.15 18.63 -19.77
CA LEU A 42 14.57 18.28 -21.12
C LEU A 42 13.34 17.72 -21.85
N PRO A 43 13.14 18.06 -23.14
CA PRO A 43 12.05 17.46 -23.91
C PRO A 43 12.25 15.93 -23.92
N THR A 44 11.29 15.20 -23.37
CA THR A 44 11.26 13.74 -23.48
C THR A 44 11.22 13.37 -24.96
N PRO A 45 12.15 12.52 -25.46
CA PRO A 45 12.17 12.13 -26.86
C PRO A 45 10.79 11.62 -27.30
N PRO A 46 10.25 12.06 -28.47
CA PRO A 46 8.95 11.61 -28.96
C PRO A 46 8.84 10.09 -29.13
N SER A 47 9.98 9.39 -29.23
CA SER A 47 10.09 7.93 -29.31
C SER A 47 9.80 7.20 -28.00
N LEU A 48 9.82 7.91 -26.85
CA LEU A 48 9.57 7.35 -25.52
C LEU A 48 8.16 7.68 -24.99
N ILE A 49 7.38 8.47 -25.73
CA ILE A 49 6.00 8.83 -25.38
C ILE A 49 5.06 8.19 -26.41
N PRO A 50 4.14 7.30 -26.00
CA PRO A 50 3.11 6.78 -26.90
C PRO A 50 2.37 7.94 -27.59
N SER A 51 2.03 7.81 -28.87
CA SER A 51 1.50 8.91 -29.70
C SER A 51 0.26 9.62 -29.14
N HIS A 52 -0.53 8.95 -28.28
CA HIS A 52 -1.70 9.52 -27.61
C HIS A 52 -1.37 10.33 -26.34
N LEU A 53 -0.12 10.30 -25.87
CA LEU A 53 0.38 10.96 -24.66
C LEU A 53 1.32 12.15 -24.96
N GLN A 54 1.51 12.51 -26.24
CA GLN A 54 2.38 13.63 -26.67
C GLN A 54 1.98 15.00 -26.05
N ASN A 55 0.80 15.11 -25.46
CA ASN A 55 0.31 16.30 -24.75
C ASN A 55 0.56 16.30 -23.23
N HIS A 56 1.05 15.20 -22.65
CA HIS A 56 1.34 15.08 -21.21
C HIS A 56 2.84 15.21 -20.96
N ASN A 57 3.27 16.38 -20.50
CA ASN A 57 4.67 16.67 -20.18
C ASN A 57 5.10 16.01 -18.87
N PHE A 58 6.40 15.76 -18.69
CA PHE A 58 7.04 15.27 -17.46
C PHE A 58 6.71 16.13 -16.21
N SER A 59 6.29 17.39 -16.39
CA SER A 59 5.70 18.20 -15.33
C SER A 59 4.45 17.58 -14.71
N THR A 60 3.73 16.69 -15.40
CA THR A 60 2.57 15.91 -14.92
C THR A 60 3.00 14.66 -14.14
N LEU A 61 4.23 14.16 -14.37
CA LEU A 61 4.81 13.04 -13.63
C LEU A 61 5.38 13.46 -12.28
N LEU A 62 5.97 14.65 -12.19
CA LEU A 62 6.31 15.25 -10.89
C LEU A 62 5.07 15.59 -10.05
N GLN A 63 3.90 15.54 -10.69
CA GLN A 63 2.59 15.60 -10.09
C GLN A 63 1.98 14.21 -9.85
N LEU A 64 2.71 13.09 -10.00
CA LEU A 64 2.25 11.75 -9.64
C LEU A 64 1.64 11.73 -8.22
N PRO A 65 2.26 12.38 -7.22
CA PRO A 65 1.63 12.57 -5.91
C PRO A 65 0.39 13.50 -5.85
N ARG A 66 -0.04 14.18 -6.94
CA ARG A 66 -1.41 14.79 -7.05
C ARG A 66 -2.46 13.72 -7.12
N PHE A 67 -2.14 12.66 -7.85
CA PHE A 67 -3.09 11.62 -8.24
C PHE A 67 -3.15 10.57 -7.14
N VAL A 68 -2.04 10.32 -6.44
CA VAL A 68 -2.10 9.66 -5.14
C VAL A 68 -2.84 10.61 -4.19
N ARG A 69 -4.06 10.27 -3.75
CA ARG A 69 -4.67 10.98 -2.60
C ARG A 69 -3.88 10.57 -1.37
N VAL A 70 -2.77 11.27 -1.18
CA VAL A 70 -1.91 11.26 -0.01
C VAL A 70 -2.81 11.65 1.16
N GLU A 71 -3.20 10.69 2.01
CA GLU A 71 -3.62 11.05 3.36
C GLU A 71 -2.45 11.80 4.01
N ASP A 72 -2.66 12.78 4.89
CA ASP A 72 -1.65 13.79 5.28
C ASP A 72 -0.33 13.25 5.89
N ASN A 73 -0.11 11.93 5.90
CA ASN A 73 0.92 11.23 6.64
C ASN A 73 2.17 10.84 5.86
N TRP A 74 2.16 10.92 4.53
CA TRP A 74 3.30 10.50 3.71
C TRP A 74 4.38 11.56 3.53
N VAL A 75 5.60 11.09 3.31
CA VAL A 75 6.73 11.88 2.85
C VAL A 75 7.25 11.25 1.56
N PHE A 76 7.18 12.03 0.47
CA PHE A 76 7.68 11.63 -0.84
C PHE A 76 8.96 12.41 -1.11
N ASP A 77 10.07 11.71 -1.32
CA ASP A 77 11.30 12.30 -1.83
C ASP A 77 11.49 11.83 -3.28
N VAL A 78 11.50 12.76 -4.22
CA VAL A 78 11.68 12.49 -5.64
C VAL A 78 13.13 12.75 -6.02
N VAL A 79 13.80 11.73 -6.55
CA VAL A 79 15.14 11.85 -7.12
C VAL A 79 15.03 11.85 -8.63
N VAL A 80 15.40 12.97 -9.25
CA VAL A 80 15.35 13.14 -10.71
C VAL A 80 16.78 13.12 -11.26
N ALA A 81 17.03 12.19 -12.18
CA ALA A 81 18.31 12.03 -12.87
C ALA A 81 18.43 12.96 -14.09
N HIS A 82 19.67 13.18 -14.55
CA HIS A 82 20.05 14.16 -15.59
C HIS A 82 19.34 13.95 -16.93
N SER A 83 18.89 12.73 -17.24
CA SER A 83 18.17 12.44 -18.48
C SER A 83 16.82 13.14 -18.60
N LEU A 84 16.33 13.78 -17.53
CA LEU A 84 14.99 14.37 -17.46
C LEU A 84 15.02 15.88 -17.17
N SER A 85 16.13 16.42 -16.68
CA SER A 85 16.31 17.83 -16.35
C SER A 85 17.75 18.28 -16.57
N GLU A 86 17.94 19.57 -16.86
CA GLU A 86 19.28 20.16 -17.06
C GLU A 86 20.23 19.92 -15.88
N HIS A 87 19.67 19.74 -14.68
CA HIS A 87 20.41 19.35 -13.48
C HIS A 87 19.71 18.18 -12.80
N SER A 88 20.48 17.20 -12.32
CA SER A 88 19.98 16.14 -11.44
C SER A 88 19.74 16.69 -10.04
N PHE A 89 18.71 16.21 -9.34
CA PHE A 89 18.39 16.70 -7.99
C PHE A 89 17.62 15.68 -7.15
N VAL A 90 17.62 15.90 -5.84
CA VAL A 90 16.69 15.31 -4.88
C VAL A 90 15.75 16.41 -4.40
N ALA A 91 14.44 16.15 -4.37
CA ALA A 91 13.44 17.10 -3.90
C ALA A 91 12.35 16.42 -3.07
N HIS A 92 11.89 17.09 -2.03
CA HIS A 92 10.72 16.68 -1.27
C HIS A 92 9.46 17.15 -2.00
N TYR A 93 8.45 16.30 -2.12
CA TYR A 93 7.14 16.71 -2.63
C TYR A 93 6.25 17.23 -1.50
N ALA A 94 5.89 18.52 -1.57
CA ALA A 94 5.04 19.21 -0.61
C ALA A 94 3.55 19.14 -1.03
N PRO A 95 2.72 18.27 -0.42
CA PRO A 95 1.37 17.98 -0.95
C PRO A 95 0.43 19.19 -0.93
N LYS A 96 0.53 20.04 0.10
CA LYS A 96 -0.34 21.20 0.30
C LYS A 96 -0.19 22.26 -0.79
N LYS A 97 1.06 22.59 -1.15
CA LYS A 97 1.36 23.57 -2.21
C LYS A 97 1.35 22.92 -3.58
N HIS A 98 1.48 21.61 -3.60
CA HIS A 98 1.72 20.85 -4.80
C HIS A 98 2.98 21.32 -5.52
N GLU A 99 4.11 21.23 -4.84
CA GLU A 99 5.40 21.70 -5.36
C GLU A 99 6.50 20.73 -4.95
N LEU A 100 7.61 20.77 -5.68
CA LEU A 100 8.84 20.12 -5.28
C LEU A 100 9.74 21.14 -4.57
N GLU A 101 10.20 20.76 -3.38
CA GLU A 101 11.09 21.51 -2.53
C GLU A 101 12.49 20.91 -2.62
N LEU A 102 13.44 21.64 -3.22
CA LEU A 102 14.78 21.12 -3.52
C LEU A 102 15.54 20.76 -2.24
N ARG A 103 15.93 19.48 -2.11
CA ARG A 103 16.72 18.96 -0.98
C ARG A 103 18.21 18.92 -1.28
N ALA A 104 18.61 18.48 -2.46
CA ALA A 104 20.02 18.44 -2.86
C ALA A 104 20.16 18.57 -4.38
N ARG A 105 21.28 19.15 -4.86
CA ARG A 105 21.66 19.08 -6.27
C ARG A 105 22.66 17.96 -6.46
N LEU A 106 22.47 17.15 -7.49
CA LEU A 106 23.34 16.04 -7.82
C LEU A 106 24.29 16.45 -8.96
N PRO A 107 25.58 16.06 -8.89
CA PRO A 107 26.50 16.18 -10.02
C PRO A 107 25.97 15.53 -11.31
N SER A 108 26.44 16.03 -12.46
CA SER A 108 26.15 15.40 -13.76
C SER A 108 26.70 13.97 -13.81
N GLY A 109 25.94 13.02 -14.35
CA GLY A 109 26.37 11.62 -14.45
C GLY A 109 25.99 10.74 -13.25
N PHE A 110 25.29 11.30 -12.25
CA PHE A 110 24.72 10.52 -11.17
C PHE A 110 23.83 9.39 -11.71
N PHE A 111 24.04 8.16 -11.23
CA PHE A 111 23.38 6.93 -11.72
C PHE A 111 23.57 6.60 -13.21
N ALA A 112 24.58 7.17 -13.88
CA ALA A 112 24.88 6.84 -15.27
C ALA A 112 25.10 5.32 -15.43
N GLY A 113 24.35 4.71 -16.35
CA GLY A 113 24.40 3.26 -16.60
C GLY A 113 23.82 2.38 -15.49
N CYS A 114 23.18 2.95 -14.46
CA CYS A 114 22.43 2.20 -13.44
C CYS A 114 20.99 1.92 -13.88
N PHE A 115 20.37 2.84 -14.62
CA PHE A 115 18.98 2.77 -15.06
C PHE A 115 18.84 3.18 -16.54
N PRO A 116 17.75 2.78 -17.23
CA PRO A 116 17.45 3.24 -18.59
C PRO A 116 17.31 4.77 -18.66
N GLU A 117 17.58 5.33 -19.84
CA GLU A 117 17.32 6.75 -20.09
C GLU A 117 15.83 7.09 -19.89
N GLY A 118 15.56 8.26 -19.33
CA GLY A 118 14.19 8.68 -19.01
C GLY A 118 13.63 8.09 -17.71
N SER A 119 14.48 7.44 -16.90
CA SER A 119 14.11 6.92 -15.58
C SER A 119 14.33 7.94 -14.46
N PHE A 120 13.53 7.85 -13.40
CA PHE A 120 13.70 8.59 -12.16
C PHE A 120 13.28 7.73 -10.97
N LEU A 121 13.58 8.19 -9.75
CA LEU A 121 13.25 7.47 -8.53
C LEU A 121 12.25 8.24 -7.68
N ILE A 122 11.37 7.51 -7.01
CA ILE A 122 10.48 8.03 -5.96
C ILE A 122 10.81 7.25 -4.67
N GLY A 123 11.39 7.94 -3.69
CA GLY A 123 11.52 7.47 -2.32
C GLY A 123 10.22 7.68 -1.55
N LEU A 124 9.80 6.63 -0.84
CA LEU A 124 8.71 6.68 0.13
C LEU A 124 9.32 6.56 1.52
N SER A 125 8.98 7.52 2.37
CA SER A 125 9.33 7.52 3.79
C SER A 125 8.12 7.89 4.64
N TYR A 126 8.20 7.54 5.92
CA TYR A 126 7.09 7.71 6.85
C TYR A 126 7.58 8.19 8.20
N ILE A 127 6.84 9.11 8.81
CA ILE A 127 7.07 9.51 10.20
C ILE A 127 6.08 8.74 11.07
N PHE A 128 6.54 7.67 11.74
CA PHE A 128 5.65 6.79 12.52
C PHE A 128 4.78 7.55 13.53
N TRP A 129 5.27 8.65 14.08
CA TRP A 129 4.52 9.49 15.02
C TRP A 129 3.18 9.99 14.44
N ARG A 130 3.09 10.21 13.13
CA ARG A 130 1.85 10.67 12.44
C ARG A 130 0.68 9.69 12.56
N GLU A 131 0.97 8.43 12.81
CA GLU A 131 -0.03 7.38 13.06
C GLU A 131 -0.07 6.98 14.53
N ALA A 132 1.10 6.92 15.17
CA ALA A 132 1.25 6.42 16.55
C ALA A 132 0.54 7.28 17.59
N TRP A 133 0.34 8.58 17.34
CA TRP A 133 -0.43 9.45 18.25
C TRP A 133 -1.89 9.01 18.39
N LYS A 134 -2.48 8.42 17.33
CA LYS A 134 -3.87 7.97 17.28
C LYS A 134 -4.01 6.48 17.58
N TYR A 135 -3.13 5.66 17.02
CA TYR A 135 -3.30 4.21 16.99
C TYR A 135 -2.36 3.44 17.92
N GLY A 136 -1.48 4.16 18.61
CA GLY A 136 -0.51 3.55 19.52
C GLY A 136 0.39 2.54 18.82
N GLU A 137 0.63 1.42 19.47
CA GLU A 137 1.50 0.33 18.99
C GLU A 137 1.10 -0.23 17.62
N ARG A 138 -0.19 -0.16 17.26
CA ARG A 138 -0.70 -0.67 15.98
C ARG A 138 -0.28 0.19 14.79
N ALA A 139 0.19 1.41 15.02
CA ALA A 139 0.58 2.33 13.97
C ALA A 139 1.59 1.74 13.00
N PHE A 140 2.52 0.88 13.46
CA PHE A 140 3.48 0.23 12.57
C PHE A 140 2.79 -0.51 11.40
N ARG A 141 1.66 -1.20 11.67
CA ARG A 141 0.90 -1.89 10.63
C ARG A 141 0.25 -0.89 9.67
N TYR A 142 -0.38 0.17 10.19
CA TYR A 142 -1.06 1.18 9.38
C TYR A 142 -0.09 1.95 8.49
N CYS A 143 1.07 2.35 9.00
CA CYS A 143 2.12 2.96 8.19
C CYS A 143 2.50 2.07 6.98
N ASN A 144 2.60 0.75 7.18
CA ASN A 144 2.97 -0.16 6.10
C ASN A 144 1.80 -0.50 5.16
N HIS A 145 0.56 -0.55 5.65
CA HIS A 145 -0.61 -0.62 4.77
C HIS A 145 -0.66 0.58 3.84
N ASP A 146 -0.43 1.76 4.42
CA ASP A 146 -0.27 3.00 3.68
C ASP A 146 0.79 2.78 2.60
N VAL A 147 2.05 2.42 2.94
CA VAL A 147 3.14 2.18 1.96
C VAL A 147 2.66 1.41 0.71
N GLY A 148 1.92 0.32 0.92
CA GLY A 148 1.30 -0.44 -0.18
C GLY A 148 0.33 0.37 -1.06
N HIS A 149 -0.55 1.17 -0.47
CA HIS A 149 -1.45 2.07 -1.20
C HIS A 149 -0.69 3.07 -2.09
N ALA A 150 0.40 3.70 -1.61
CA ALA A 150 1.16 4.62 -2.47
C ALA A 150 1.92 3.89 -3.57
N ILE A 151 2.51 2.72 -3.29
CA ILE A 151 3.16 1.90 -4.34
C ILE A 151 2.16 1.65 -5.47
N ALA A 152 0.95 1.21 -5.13
CA ALA A 152 -0.09 0.97 -6.13
C ALA A 152 -0.54 2.23 -6.84
N ALA A 153 -0.74 3.33 -6.12
CA ALA A 153 -1.19 4.59 -6.72
C ALA A 153 -0.14 5.18 -7.68
N VAL A 154 1.15 5.16 -7.31
CA VAL A 154 2.25 5.53 -8.21
C VAL A 154 2.27 4.63 -9.44
N SER A 155 2.16 3.31 -9.25
CA SER A 155 2.20 2.33 -10.35
C SER A 155 1.07 2.51 -11.35
N VAL A 156 -0.17 2.71 -10.86
CA VAL A 156 -1.34 2.92 -11.71
C VAL A 156 -1.23 4.21 -12.52
N VAL A 157 -0.81 5.31 -11.89
CA VAL A 157 -0.74 6.61 -12.58
C VAL A 157 0.45 6.64 -13.54
N ALA A 158 1.61 6.06 -13.16
CA ALA A 158 2.74 5.91 -14.06
C ALA A 158 2.36 5.11 -15.31
N ALA A 159 1.64 3.99 -15.15
CA ALA A 159 1.15 3.18 -16.25
C ALA A 159 0.21 3.96 -17.18
N GLY A 160 -0.72 4.73 -16.62
CA GLY A 160 -1.60 5.60 -17.41
C GLY A 160 -0.87 6.72 -18.17
N LEU A 161 0.36 7.03 -17.79
CA LEU A 161 1.24 8.00 -18.45
C LEU A 161 2.27 7.35 -19.39
N GLY A 162 2.33 6.02 -19.50
CA GLY A 162 3.29 5.30 -20.36
C GLY A 162 4.61 4.93 -19.68
N TRP A 163 4.68 4.98 -18.35
CA TRP A 163 5.80 4.48 -17.55
C TRP A 163 5.44 3.18 -16.84
N ASP A 164 6.46 2.42 -16.46
CA ASP A 164 6.34 1.25 -15.59
C ASP A 164 7.10 1.52 -14.29
N VAL A 165 6.77 0.76 -13.24
CA VAL A 165 7.28 1.00 -11.89
C VAL A 165 7.83 -0.30 -11.32
N ARG A 166 9.01 -0.20 -10.69
CA ARG A 166 9.65 -1.30 -9.96
C ARG A 166 10.15 -0.86 -8.61
N LEU A 167 9.83 -1.60 -7.56
CA LEU A 167 10.44 -1.43 -6.25
C LEU A 167 11.89 -1.95 -6.28
N LEU A 168 12.84 -1.11 -5.89
CA LEU A 168 14.27 -1.44 -5.83
C LEU A 168 14.62 -2.22 -4.56
N ASP A 169 14.14 -3.45 -4.46
CA ASP A 169 14.18 -4.24 -3.22
C ASP A 169 15.60 -4.69 -2.83
N GLY A 170 16.55 -4.65 -3.77
CA GLY A 170 17.95 -4.94 -3.46
C GLY A 170 18.57 -3.94 -2.49
N LEU A 171 18.09 -2.70 -2.42
CA LEU A 171 18.59 -1.68 -1.50
C LEU A 171 18.34 -2.07 -0.03
N GLY A 172 19.33 -1.80 0.82
CA GLY A 172 19.21 -1.93 2.27
C GLY A 172 18.75 -0.63 2.93
N TYR A 173 18.42 -0.71 4.21
CA TYR A 173 18.01 0.44 5.03
C TYR A 173 18.99 1.62 4.92
N GLU A 174 20.30 1.37 5.07
CA GLU A 174 21.33 2.41 4.98
C GLU A 174 21.41 3.07 3.60
N GLU A 175 21.24 2.30 2.52
CA GLU A 175 21.23 2.85 1.17
C GLU A 175 20.01 3.75 0.94
N LEU A 176 18.84 3.36 1.48
CA LEU A 176 17.64 4.18 1.42
C LEU A 176 17.80 5.48 2.21
N GLU A 177 18.38 5.45 3.41
CA GLU A 177 18.66 6.67 4.19
C GLU A 177 19.64 7.61 3.46
N LYS A 178 20.70 7.07 2.85
CA LYS A 178 21.67 7.84 2.05
C LYS A 178 21.00 8.48 0.84
N LEU A 179 20.20 7.72 0.09
CA LEU A 179 19.53 8.18 -1.12
C LEU A 179 18.54 9.31 -0.84
N MET A 180 17.79 9.21 0.26
CA MET A 180 16.78 10.20 0.64
C MET A 180 17.31 11.33 1.53
N GLY A 181 18.58 11.26 1.97
CA GLY A 181 19.19 12.28 2.82
C GLY A 181 18.65 12.29 4.25
N LEU A 182 18.28 11.11 4.76
CA LEU A 182 17.66 10.93 6.07
C LEU A 182 18.68 10.57 7.18
N ASN A 183 19.97 10.44 6.82
CA ASN A 183 21.11 10.16 7.71
C ASN A 183 21.39 11.23 8.80
N THR A 184 20.46 12.14 9.09
CA THR A 184 20.66 13.28 9.99
C THR A 184 20.05 13.08 11.38
N SER A 185 19.57 11.88 11.71
CA SER A 185 18.89 11.66 12.99
C SER A 185 19.87 11.73 14.18
N PRO A 186 19.56 12.51 15.23
CA PRO A 186 20.27 12.44 16.50
C PRO A 186 20.09 11.05 17.11
N GLY A 187 21.09 10.53 17.82
CA GLY A 187 21.04 9.20 18.43
C GLY A 187 19.81 9.00 19.31
N PHE A 188 18.79 8.35 18.77
CA PHE A 188 17.57 7.98 19.48
C PHE A 188 17.78 6.62 20.15
N SER A 189 17.62 6.57 21.47
CA SER A 189 17.67 5.32 22.23
C SER A 189 16.26 4.84 22.50
N ILE A 190 15.94 3.65 21.98
CA ILE A 190 14.61 3.05 22.15
C ILE A 190 14.39 2.70 23.62
N PRO A 191 13.35 3.24 24.29
CA PRO A 191 13.09 2.95 25.70
C PRO A 191 12.68 1.48 25.92
N SER A 192 12.75 0.99 27.15
CA SER A 192 12.37 -0.40 27.50
C SER A 192 10.86 -0.65 27.58
N ARG A 193 10.06 0.40 27.53
CA ARG A 193 8.60 0.39 27.63
C ARG A 193 8.04 1.68 27.01
N PRO A 194 6.72 1.80 26.85
CA PRO A 194 6.13 3.05 26.40
C PRO A 194 6.42 4.20 27.38
N VAL A 195 6.87 5.34 26.85
CA VAL A 195 7.18 6.55 27.62
C VAL A 195 6.45 7.73 27.01
N LYS A 196 5.86 8.58 27.85
CA LYS A 196 5.31 9.88 27.45
C LYS A 196 6.28 11.00 27.81
N GLY A 197 6.49 11.94 26.91
CA GLY A 197 7.36 13.09 27.13
C GLY A 197 7.54 13.92 25.87
N ARG A 198 8.37 14.96 25.93
CA ARG A 198 8.77 15.71 24.75
C ARG A 198 9.96 15.00 24.10
N MET A 199 9.73 14.34 22.97
CA MET A 199 10.72 13.51 22.25
C MET A 199 10.71 13.83 20.74
N PRO A 200 11.10 15.05 20.32
CA PRO A 200 11.12 15.43 18.90
C PRO A 200 11.99 14.50 18.03
N GLU A 201 12.96 13.81 18.63
CA GLU A 201 13.81 12.82 17.98
C GLU A 201 13.07 11.61 17.43
N ILE A 202 11.81 11.36 17.81
CA ILE A 202 11.00 10.24 17.27
C ILE A 202 10.17 10.63 16.04
N GLU A 203 10.20 11.92 15.66
CA GLU A 203 9.54 12.45 14.46
C GLU A 203 10.43 12.38 13.21
N PHE A 204 11.47 11.55 13.23
CA PHE A 204 12.33 11.31 12.08
C PHE A 204 11.59 10.55 10.97
N ASP A 205 12.00 10.78 9.73
CA ASP A 205 11.53 10.04 8.57
C ASP A 205 12.16 8.64 8.54
N HIS A 206 11.33 7.60 8.61
CA HIS A 206 11.73 6.23 8.38
C HIS A 206 11.77 5.94 6.87
N PRO A 207 12.89 5.47 6.30
CA PRO A 207 12.98 5.13 4.88
C PRO A 207 12.32 3.77 4.57
N ASP A 208 11.14 3.78 3.95
CA ASP A 208 10.45 2.52 3.63
C ASP A 208 10.97 1.87 2.35
N CYS A 209 10.91 2.58 1.20
CA CYS A 209 11.32 2.01 -0.08
C CYS A 209 11.63 3.07 -1.14
N VAL A 210 12.25 2.62 -2.24
CA VAL A 210 12.45 3.43 -3.45
C VAL A 210 11.84 2.72 -4.65
N LEU A 211 11.07 3.46 -5.44
CA LEU A 211 10.46 3.05 -6.68
C LEU A 211 11.26 3.62 -7.85
N LEU A 212 11.73 2.74 -8.73
CA LEU A 212 12.23 3.09 -10.05
C LEU A 212 11.03 3.27 -10.99
N VAL A 213 10.90 4.46 -11.57
CA VAL A 213 9.93 4.77 -12.63
C VAL A 213 10.69 4.89 -13.93
N PHE A 214 10.30 4.11 -14.94
CA PHE A 214 11.04 3.98 -16.20
C PHE A 214 10.09 3.86 -17.40
N PRO A 215 10.49 4.28 -18.62
CA PRO A 215 9.61 4.23 -19.79
C PRO A 215 9.13 2.79 -20.06
N SER A 216 7.83 2.62 -20.31
CA SER A 216 7.28 1.31 -20.66
C SER A 216 7.61 0.90 -22.10
N GLY A 217 7.54 -0.39 -22.41
CA GLY A 217 7.74 -0.92 -23.77
C GLY A 217 9.19 -0.98 -24.26
N GLY A 218 10.18 -0.61 -23.43
CA GLY A 218 11.60 -0.77 -23.74
C GLY A 218 12.08 -2.23 -23.71
N ALA A 219 13.27 -2.47 -24.24
CA ALA A 219 13.96 -3.76 -24.09
C ALA A 219 14.22 -4.07 -22.62
N GLY A 220 14.32 -5.35 -22.30
CA GLY A 220 14.53 -5.74 -20.92
C GLY A 220 15.87 -5.27 -20.36
N PHE A 221 15.89 -4.89 -19.07
CA PHE A 221 17.10 -4.39 -18.41
C PHE A 221 17.27 -4.97 -17.00
N GLU A 222 18.52 -4.99 -16.57
CA GLU A 222 18.92 -5.40 -15.24
C GLU A 222 19.36 -4.19 -14.43
N VAL A 223 18.99 -4.19 -13.14
CA VAL A 223 19.56 -3.26 -12.16
C VAL A 223 20.70 -3.96 -11.45
N ASP A 224 21.87 -3.33 -11.51
CA ASP A 224 23.09 -3.76 -10.83
C ASP A 224 23.22 -2.99 -9.51
N TYR A 225 22.82 -3.61 -8.40
CA TYR A 225 22.82 -2.96 -7.09
C TYR A 225 24.23 -2.61 -6.59
N GLU A 226 25.28 -3.26 -7.10
CA GLU A 226 26.66 -2.89 -6.80
C GLU A 226 27.01 -1.55 -7.44
N LYS A 227 26.64 -1.34 -8.70
CA LYS A 227 26.78 -0.03 -9.36
C LYS A 227 25.95 1.06 -8.67
N VAL A 228 24.71 0.74 -8.28
CA VAL A 228 23.85 1.68 -7.54
C VAL A 228 24.51 2.06 -6.21
N LYS A 229 25.07 1.09 -5.47
CA LYS A 229 25.81 1.35 -4.22
C LYS A 229 27.01 2.26 -4.44
N VAL A 230 27.80 2.03 -5.50
CA VAL A 230 28.95 2.88 -5.85
C VAL A 230 28.48 4.32 -6.12
N ALA A 231 27.41 4.51 -6.91
CA ALA A 231 26.83 5.82 -7.12
C ALA A 231 26.36 6.46 -5.80
N LEU A 232 25.73 5.68 -4.92
CA LEU A 232 25.29 6.15 -3.59
C LEU A 232 26.45 6.58 -2.68
N SER A 233 27.66 6.08 -2.88
CA SER A 233 28.82 6.53 -2.08
C SER A 233 29.16 8.00 -2.30
N GLU A 234 28.79 8.58 -3.45
CA GLU A 234 28.99 10.00 -3.74
C GLU A 234 27.95 10.90 -3.03
N PHE A 235 26.82 10.33 -2.54
CA PHE A 235 25.79 11.10 -1.84
C PHE A 235 26.27 11.70 -0.51
N GLN A 236 27.32 11.15 0.09
CA GLN A 236 27.91 11.66 1.33
C GLN A 236 28.48 13.08 1.18
N ASN A 237 28.80 13.50 -0.05
CA ASN A 237 29.38 14.81 -0.35
C ASN A 237 28.31 15.85 -0.72
N LEU A 238 27.02 15.48 -0.70
CA LEU A 238 25.95 16.37 -1.09
C LEU A 238 25.61 17.38 0.01
N GLU A 239 25.35 18.61 -0.40
CA GLU A 239 24.78 19.63 0.48
C GLU A 239 23.27 19.44 0.58
N TRP A 240 22.84 18.78 1.65
CA TRP A 240 21.42 18.60 1.97
C TRP A 240 20.81 19.86 2.57
N LYS A 241 19.64 20.24 2.06
CA LYS A 241 18.87 21.42 2.44
C LYS A 241 17.60 21.03 3.17
N GLY A 242 17.10 21.98 3.96
CA GLY A 242 15.85 21.87 4.69
C GLY A 242 16.08 21.41 6.13
N LYS A 243 15.39 22.07 7.06
CA LYS A 243 15.32 21.65 8.45
C LYS A 243 13.93 21.04 8.73
N PRO A 244 13.86 19.77 9.19
CA PRO A 244 12.58 19.14 9.54
C PRO A 244 11.78 20.00 10.52
N ASN A 245 10.48 20.06 10.30
CA ASN A 245 9.54 20.72 11.19
C ASN A 245 9.17 19.78 12.36
N MET A 246 8.76 20.36 13.49
CA MET A 246 8.27 19.60 14.64
C MET A 246 6.75 19.47 14.53
N LEU A 247 6.24 18.25 14.55
CA LEU A 247 4.82 17.94 14.38
C LEU A 247 4.04 18.14 15.69
N SER A 248 4.63 17.81 16.83
CA SER A 248 3.95 17.80 18.14
C SER A 248 4.79 18.36 19.27
N LYS A 249 4.12 18.92 20.29
CA LYS A 249 4.76 19.44 21.52
C LYS A 249 5.10 18.34 22.51
N GLU A 250 4.31 17.26 22.52
CA GLU A 250 4.46 16.07 23.36
C GLU A 250 4.29 14.81 22.51
N HIS A 251 4.87 13.72 22.99
CA HIS A 251 4.97 12.43 22.31
C HIS A 251 4.66 11.29 23.27
N ILE A 252 4.23 10.17 22.70
CA ILE A 252 4.26 8.86 23.35
C ILE A 252 5.13 7.97 22.47
N CYS A 253 6.29 7.57 22.99
CA CYS A 253 7.16 6.62 22.32
C CYS A 253 6.65 5.22 22.63
N TRP A 254 5.97 4.61 21.68
CA TRP A 254 5.63 3.19 21.70
C TRP A 254 6.86 2.40 21.25
N ASP A 255 7.64 1.91 22.20
CA ASP A 255 8.95 1.31 21.94
C ASP A 255 8.86 0.14 20.95
N ILE A 256 7.78 -0.62 20.98
CA ILE A 256 7.55 -1.75 20.06
C ILE A 256 7.58 -1.34 18.59
N ILE A 257 7.15 -0.13 18.22
CA ILE A 257 7.21 0.36 16.83
C ILE A 257 8.67 0.42 16.38
N TYR A 258 9.53 1.05 17.19
CA TYR A 258 10.92 1.26 16.87
C TYR A 258 11.75 -0.02 17.00
N ARG A 259 11.46 -0.88 18.00
CA ARG A 259 12.05 -2.23 18.10
C ARG A 259 11.73 -3.07 16.86
N THR A 260 10.48 -3.02 16.40
CA THR A 260 10.07 -3.72 15.20
C THR A 260 10.79 -3.14 13.98
N ALA A 261 10.82 -1.82 13.83
CA ALA A 261 11.52 -1.14 12.75
C ALA A 261 13.01 -1.53 12.68
N GLU A 262 13.71 -1.63 13.82
CA GLU A 262 15.09 -2.14 13.88
C GLU A 262 15.19 -3.61 13.49
N ALA A 263 14.30 -4.47 14.00
CA ALA A 263 14.33 -5.91 13.75
C ALA A 263 14.05 -6.28 12.28
N VAL A 264 13.30 -5.43 11.56
CA VAL A 264 12.92 -5.65 10.16
C VAL A 264 13.81 -4.87 9.18
N LYS A 265 14.91 -4.25 9.64
CA LYS A 265 15.88 -3.61 8.74
C LYS A 265 16.43 -4.63 7.75
N LYS A 266 16.31 -4.29 6.46
CA LYS A 266 16.87 -5.09 5.39
C LYS A 266 18.32 -4.65 5.11
N SER A 267 19.22 -5.60 4.94
CA SER A 267 20.58 -5.36 4.43
C SER A 267 20.60 -5.24 2.91
N LEU A 268 21.63 -4.59 2.37
CA LEU A 268 21.88 -4.56 0.93
C LEU A 268 22.02 -5.98 0.37
N THR A 269 21.38 -6.22 -0.78
CA THR A 269 21.52 -7.47 -1.54
C THR A 269 22.35 -7.20 -2.79
N MET A 270 23.56 -7.76 -2.85
CA MET A 270 24.50 -7.58 -3.97
C MET A 270 24.17 -8.55 -5.11
N VAL A 271 23.09 -8.28 -5.84
CA VAL A 271 22.64 -9.09 -6.98
C VAL A 271 22.37 -8.21 -8.19
N LYS A 272 22.30 -8.82 -9.37
CA LYS A 272 21.67 -8.21 -10.53
C LYS A 272 20.22 -8.66 -10.58
N GLU A 273 19.30 -7.70 -10.65
CA GLU A 273 17.87 -7.98 -10.73
C GLU A 273 17.35 -7.67 -12.12
N LEU A 274 16.73 -8.65 -12.78
CA LEU A 274 15.94 -8.43 -13.98
C LEU A 274 14.65 -7.70 -13.62
N VAL A 275 14.55 -6.42 -14.00
CA VAL A 275 13.42 -5.54 -13.63
C VAL A 275 12.24 -5.70 -14.58
N SER A 276 12.52 -5.78 -15.88
CA SER A 276 11.50 -5.84 -16.92
C SER A 276 10.94 -7.26 -17.08
N LYS A 277 9.83 -7.54 -16.40
CA LYS A 277 8.99 -8.71 -16.69
C LYS A 277 7.87 -8.34 -17.67
N PRO A 278 7.40 -9.25 -18.53
CA PRO A 278 6.33 -8.96 -19.47
C PRO A 278 5.07 -8.53 -18.72
N PHE A 279 4.50 -7.39 -19.12
CA PHE A 279 3.21 -6.93 -18.64
C PHE A 279 2.12 -7.95 -18.99
N ARG A 280 1.20 -8.20 -18.06
CA ARG A 280 -0.02 -8.94 -18.33
C ARG A 280 -1.22 -8.16 -17.84
N SER A 281 -2.13 -7.83 -18.74
CA SER A 281 -3.39 -7.21 -18.37
C SER A 281 -4.26 -8.19 -17.59
N SER A 282 -5.06 -7.70 -16.66
CA SER A 282 -6.12 -8.49 -16.05
C SER A 282 -7.21 -8.79 -17.08
N ARG A 283 -7.91 -9.93 -16.93
CA ARG A 283 -9.03 -10.27 -17.79
C ARG A 283 -10.22 -9.35 -17.47
N MET A 284 -10.88 -8.85 -18.52
CA MET A 284 -12.11 -8.08 -18.41
C MET A 284 -13.29 -8.93 -18.85
N ILE A 285 -14.37 -8.93 -18.06
CA ILE A 285 -15.63 -9.62 -18.40
C ILE A 285 -16.50 -8.71 -19.26
N SER A 286 -16.53 -7.41 -18.93
CA SER A 286 -17.27 -6.40 -19.70
C SER A 286 -16.56 -5.05 -19.68
N GLU A 287 -16.20 -4.55 -20.86
CA GLU A 287 -15.66 -3.19 -21.02
C GLU A 287 -16.70 -2.10 -20.72
N SER A 288 -17.99 -2.41 -20.89
CA SER A 288 -19.07 -1.44 -20.65
C SER A 288 -19.15 -1.02 -19.19
N SER A 289 -18.65 -1.85 -18.26
CA SER A 289 -18.60 -1.58 -16.83
C SER A 289 -17.77 -0.34 -16.47
N TYR A 290 -16.82 0.06 -17.34
CA TYR A 290 -15.97 1.23 -17.12
C TYR A 290 -16.30 2.40 -18.06
N LYS A 291 -17.37 2.28 -18.86
CA LYS A 291 -17.72 3.27 -19.87
C LYS A 291 -18.04 4.62 -19.22
N GLY A 292 -17.32 5.66 -19.65
CA GLY A 292 -17.52 7.04 -19.16
C GLY A 292 -16.57 7.46 -18.04
N PHE A 293 -15.69 6.56 -17.57
CA PHE A 293 -14.61 6.91 -16.66
C PHE A 293 -13.26 6.92 -17.38
N ASN A 294 -12.43 7.92 -17.10
CA ASN A 294 -11.00 7.86 -17.37
C ASN A 294 -10.25 7.61 -16.06
N LEU A 295 -9.00 7.15 -16.16
CA LEU A 295 -8.18 6.84 -14.99
C LEU A 295 -8.06 8.02 -14.03
N SER A 296 -7.86 9.23 -14.56
CA SER A 296 -7.73 10.45 -13.75
C SER A 296 -8.99 10.72 -12.93
N ASP A 297 -10.18 10.49 -13.48
CA ASP A 297 -11.45 10.65 -12.77
C ASP A 297 -11.56 9.67 -11.62
N VAL A 298 -11.30 8.39 -11.87
CA VAL A 298 -11.40 7.34 -10.83
C VAL A 298 -10.44 7.64 -9.68
N VAL A 299 -9.19 7.93 -10.01
CA VAL A 299 -8.13 8.20 -9.03
C VAL A 299 -8.43 9.46 -8.19
N ARG A 300 -8.89 10.55 -8.83
CA ARG A 300 -9.19 11.81 -8.10
C ARG A 300 -10.45 11.74 -7.26
N LYS A 301 -11.46 10.99 -7.71
CA LYS A 301 -12.77 10.89 -7.05
C LYS A 301 -12.85 9.75 -6.03
N ARG A 302 -11.89 8.81 -6.01
CA ARG A 302 -11.79 7.75 -4.99
C ARG A 302 -11.91 8.32 -3.57
N ARG A 303 -12.87 7.82 -2.80
CA ARG A 303 -13.05 8.13 -1.37
C ARG A 303 -13.38 6.86 -0.60
N SER A 304 -13.02 6.85 0.68
CA SER A 304 -13.47 5.82 1.61
C SER A 304 -14.93 6.00 1.95
N ALA A 305 -15.70 4.92 1.84
CA ALA A 305 -17.06 4.89 2.35
C ALA A 305 -17.04 5.10 3.87
N VAL A 306 -17.98 5.92 4.35
CA VAL A 306 -18.22 6.14 5.79
C VAL A 306 -19.44 5.35 6.29
N GLY A 307 -20.15 4.69 5.37
CA GLY A 307 -21.29 3.82 5.60
C GLY A 307 -21.66 3.07 4.32
N MET A 308 -22.36 1.95 4.45
CA MET A 308 -23.00 1.24 3.34
C MET A 308 -24.52 1.24 3.55
N ASP A 309 -25.29 1.03 2.50
CA ASP A 309 -26.74 1.20 2.53
C ASP A 309 -27.52 -0.07 2.90
N SER A 310 -26.85 -1.23 3.02
CA SER A 310 -27.40 -2.55 3.33
C SER A 310 -28.37 -3.17 2.31
N PHE A 311 -28.71 -2.47 1.21
CA PHE A 311 -29.65 -2.97 0.21
C PHE A 311 -29.11 -2.98 -1.22
N THR A 312 -28.04 -2.23 -1.53
CA THR A 312 -27.39 -2.31 -2.84
C THR A 312 -26.87 -3.72 -3.09
N THR A 313 -27.09 -4.20 -4.31
CA THR A 313 -26.65 -5.53 -4.76
C THR A 313 -25.64 -5.39 -5.89
N MET A 314 -24.85 -6.46 -6.09
CA MET A 314 -23.84 -6.53 -7.14
C MET A 314 -24.09 -7.77 -8.00
N ALA A 315 -24.01 -7.67 -9.32
CA ALA A 315 -24.06 -8.85 -10.18
C ALA A 315 -22.79 -9.70 -10.04
N SER A 316 -22.90 -11.03 -10.15
CA SER A 316 -21.77 -11.96 -10.04
C SER A 316 -20.65 -11.66 -11.04
N GLU A 317 -21.00 -11.21 -12.24
CA GLU A 317 -20.08 -10.83 -13.31
C GLU A 317 -19.24 -9.61 -12.89
N THR A 318 -19.87 -8.62 -12.26
CA THR A 318 -19.17 -7.45 -11.70
C THR A 318 -18.25 -7.87 -10.55
N PHE A 319 -18.72 -8.74 -9.67
CA PHE A 319 -17.92 -9.29 -8.58
C PHE A 319 -16.68 -10.04 -9.10
N TYR A 320 -16.85 -10.96 -10.06
CA TYR A 320 -15.73 -11.69 -10.66
C TYR A 320 -14.75 -10.76 -11.38
N GLN A 321 -15.22 -9.71 -12.04
CA GLN A 321 -14.33 -8.74 -12.68
C GLN A 321 -13.43 -8.01 -11.67
N ILE A 322 -13.98 -7.57 -10.53
CA ILE A 322 -13.19 -6.99 -9.44
C ILE A 322 -12.11 -7.98 -8.99
N LEU A 323 -12.47 -9.25 -8.78
CA LEU A 323 -11.53 -10.27 -8.31
C LEU A 323 -10.46 -10.63 -9.36
N LEU A 324 -10.80 -10.64 -10.65
CA LEU A 324 -9.84 -10.82 -11.74
C LEU A 324 -8.79 -9.70 -11.74
N HIS A 325 -9.16 -8.47 -11.38
CA HIS A 325 -8.22 -7.37 -11.21
C HIS A 325 -7.36 -7.49 -9.95
N CYS A 326 -7.76 -8.32 -8.98
CA CYS A 326 -6.97 -8.64 -7.80
C CYS A 326 -5.91 -9.74 -8.05
N ILE A 327 -5.94 -10.40 -9.21
CA ILE A 327 -5.01 -11.47 -9.56
C ILE A 327 -3.63 -10.93 -9.94
N PRO A 328 -2.55 -11.38 -9.27
CA PRO A 328 -1.22 -10.80 -9.45
C PRO A 328 -0.60 -11.08 -10.82
N SER A 329 -0.85 -12.24 -11.42
CA SER A 329 -0.18 -12.65 -12.67
C SER A 329 -0.90 -12.16 -13.94
N GLY A 330 -2.08 -11.56 -13.80
CA GLY A 330 -2.93 -11.17 -14.91
C GLY A 330 -3.42 -12.36 -15.73
N TYR A 331 -3.99 -12.05 -16.90
CA TYR A 331 -4.44 -13.04 -17.87
C TYR A 331 -3.25 -13.61 -18.65
N GLY A 332 -3.27 -14.92 -18.94
CA GLY A 332 -2.19 -15.58 -19.68
C GLY A 332 -2.56 -16.98 -20.15
N GLU A 333 -1.62 -17.63 -20.84
CA GLU A 333 -1.79 -18.97 -21.43
C GLU A 333 -2.42 -19.99 -20.46
N ASN A 334 -3.39 -20.74 -20.96
CA ASN A 334 -4.11 -21.76 -20.21
C ASN A 334 -3.14 -22.68 -19.46
N GLY A 335 -3.33 -22.79 -18.13
CA GLY A 335 -2.58 -23.72 -17.27
C GLY A 335 -1.40 -23.12 -16.50
N ARG A 336 -1.08 -21.83 -16.66
CA ARG A 336 -0.09 -21.18 -15.79
C ARG A 336 -0.72 -20.78 -14.45
N LYS A 337 -0.14 -21.27 -13.36
CA LYS A 337 -0.55 -20.94 -11.99
C LYS A 337 -0.42 -19.44 -11.69
N GLN A 338 -1.36 -18.91 -10.94
CA GLN A 338 -1.30 -17.59 -10.33
C GLN A 338 -0.23 -17.60 -9.23
N MET A 339 0.75 -16.72 -9.33
CA MET A 339 1.82 -16.57 -8.33
C MET A 339 2.61 -15.28 -8.57
N THR A 340 3.23 -15.18 -9.74
CA THR A 340 4.16 -14.10 -10.08
C THR A 340 3.42 -12.79 -10.32
N GLN A 341 3.94 -11.68 -9.80
CA GLN A 341 3.31 -10.38 -9.96
C GLN A 341 3.68 -9.74 -11.31
N LEU A 342 2.73 -9.75 -12.25
CA LEU A 342 2.88 -9.29 -13.65
C LEU A 342 1.80 -8.28 -14.06
N ALA A 343 0.64 -8.31 -13.40
CA ALA A 343 -0.43 -7.36 -13.58
C ALA A 343 -0.16 -6.05 -12.84
N LEU A 344 -0.76 -4.97 -13.31
CA LEU A 344 -0.76 -3.70 -12.59
C LEU A 344 -1.77 -3.76 -11.44
N PRO A 345 -1.47 -3.14 -10.28
CA PRO A 345 -0.19 -2.53 -9.90
C PRO A 345 0.83 -3.53 -9.33
N PHE A 346 0.48 -4.81 -9.19
CA PHE A 346 1.29 -5.82 -8.49
C PHE A 346 2.72 -5.97 -9.02
N ARG A 347 2.94 -5.82 -10.32
CA ARG A 347 4.28 -5.97 -10.95
C ARG A 347 5.37 -5.05 -10.39
N ALA A 348 4.98 -3.99 -9.67
CA ALA A 348 5.90 -3.15 -8.92
C ALA A 348 6.66 -3.93 -7.84
N LEU A 349 6.07 -4.98 -7.24
CA LEU A 349 6.74 -5.78 -6.22
C LEU A 349 7.56 -6.92 -6.88
N PRO A 350 8.81 -7.15 -6.45
CA PRO A 350 9.71 -8.11 -7.08
C PRO A 350 9.53 -9.57 -6.67
N TRP A 351 8.81 -9.85 -5.58
CA TRP A 351 8.53 -11.19 -5.08
C TRP A 351 7.20 -11.75 -5.58
N ASP A 352 7.03 -13.06 -5.45
CA ASP A 352 5.76 -13.75 -5.71
C ASP A 352 4.72 -13.43 -4.64
N CYS A 353 3.44 -13.48 -5.02
CA CYS A 353 2.35 -13.08 -4.14
C CYS A 353 2.32 -13.90 -2.84
N GLN A 354 2.25 -13.19 -1.70
CA GLN A 354 2.17 -13.77 -0.35
C GLN A 354 0.83 -13.45 0.35
N VAL A 355 -0.07 -12.73 -0.31
CA VAL A 355 -1.32 -12.22 0.27
C VAL A 355 -2.50 -12.81 -0.49
N HIS A 356 -3.41 -13.44 0.23
CA HIS A 356 -4.62 -14.10 -0.26
C HIS A 356 -5.85 -13.44 0.35
N VAL A 357 -7.04 -13.81 -0.13
CA VAL A 357 -8.27 -13.13 0.27
C VAL A 357 -9.33 -14.13 0.67
N VAL A 358 -9.94 -13.91 1.82
CA VAL A 358 -11.14 -14.60 2.29
C VAL A 358 -12.29 -13.63 2.14
N LEU A 359 -13.38 -14.05 1.48
CA LEU A 359 -14.51 -13.18 1.16
C LEU A 359 -15.76 -13.64 1.88
N PHE A 360 -16.46 -12.68 2.48
CA PHE A 360 -17.80 -12.82 3.02
C PHE A 360 -18.78 -12.20 2.03
N VAL A 361 -19.49 -13.05 1.29
CA VAL A 361 -20.44 -12.64 0.24
C VAL A 361 -21.83 -12.46 0.86
N HIS A 362 -22.38 -11.24 0.75
CA HIS A 362 -23.65 -10.86 1.40
C HIS A 362 -24.79 -10.60 0.40
N ARG A 363 -24.52 -9.88 -0.70
CA ARG A 363 -25.51 -9.37 -1.67
C ARG A 363 -24.97 -9.40 -3.11
N VAL A 364 -24.43 -10.54 -3.52
CA VAL A 364 -23.97 -10.77 -4.90
C VAL A 364 -24.99 -11.63 -5.65
N VAL A 365 -25.74 -11.04 -6.57
CA VAL A 365 -26.76 -11.72 -7.38
C VAL A 365 -26.10 -12.74 -8.29
N GLY A 366 -26.59 -13.98 -8.28
CA GLY A 366 -26.01 -15.10 -9.02
C GLY A 366 -24.95 -15.89 -8.26
N LEU A 367 -24.59 -15.47 -7.04
CA LEU A 367 -23.66 -16.17 -6.16
C LEU A 367 -24.34 -16.48 -4.81
N PRO A 368 -24.23 -17.71 -4.27
CA PRO A 368 -24.72 -18.00 -2.93
C PRO A 368 -24.05 -17.10 -1.88
N ASN A 369 -24.81 -16.69 -0.87
CA ASN A 369 -24.22 -16.05 0.30
C ASN A 369 -23.34 -17.05 1.05
N GLY A 370 -22.17 -16.61 1.49
CA GLY A 370 -21.24 -17.50 2.15
C GLY A 370 -19.81 -17.00 2.22
N LEU A 371 -18.94 -17.94 2.61
CA LEU A 371 -17.51 -17.76 2.72
C LEU A 371 -16.83 -18.32 1.46
N TYR A 372 -15.94 -17.51 0.89
CA TYR A 372 -15.15 -17.86 -0.27
C TYR A 372 -13.67 -17.58 0.00
N PHE A 373 -12.79 -18.25 -0.73
CA PHE A 373 -11.35 -18.04 -0.65
C PHE A 373 -10.78 -17.84 -2.05
N LEU A 374 -10.13 -16.70 -2.26
CA LEU A 374 -9.40 -16.36 -3.47
C LEU A 374 -7.91 -16.64 -3.24
N VAL A 375 -7.42 -17.71 -3.86
CA VAL A 375 -6.03 -18.16 -3.73
C VAL A 375 -5.17 -17.46 -4.77
N ARG A 376 -4.54 -16.35 -4.38
CA ARG A 376 -3.74 -15.51 -5.29
C ARG A 376 -2.36 -16.08 -5.66
N ASN A 377 -1.88 -17.01 -4.85
CA ASN A 377 -0.72 -17.86 -5.15
C ASN A 377 -1.15 -19.33 -5.04
N GLU A 378 -1.30 -20.00 -6.19
CA GLU A 378 -1.81 -21.37 -6.27
C GLU A 378 -0.86 -22.42 -5.71
N ASP A 379 0.44 -22.12 -5.55
CA ASP A 379 1.36 -23.03 -4.87
C ASP A 379 1.02 -23.20 -3.38
N SER A 380 0.35 -22.20 -2.78
CA SER A 380 -0.15 -22.26 -1.41
C SER A 380 -1.49 -22.99 -1.26
N PHE A 381 -2.15 -23.40 -2.36
CA PHE A 381 -3.50 -23.96 -2.30
C PHE A 381 -3.62 -25.17 -1.37
N GLY A 382 -2.70 -26.14 -1.50
CA GLY A 382 -2.71 -27.36 -0.71
C GLY A 382 -2.53 -27.12 0.79
N GLU A 383 -1.70 -26.14 1.14
CA GLU A 383 -1.45 -25.74 2.53
C GLU A 383 -2.71 -25.12 3.13
N PHE A 384 -3.34 -24.14 2.46
CA PHE A 384 -4.58 -23.53 2.96
C PHE A 384 -5.71 -24.53 3.12
N ARG A 385 -5.87 -25.44 2.14
CA ARG A 385 -6.90 -26.47 2.21
C ARG A 385 -6.72 -27.39 3.42
N THR A 386 -5.47 -27.68 3.78
CA THR A 386 -5.14 -28.56 4.90
C THR A 386 -5.20 -27.83 6.25
N ALA A 387 -4.79 -26.57 6.27
CA ALA A 387 -4.75 -25.77 7.49
C ALA A 387 -6.16 -25.33 7.93
N THR A 388 -7.05 -25.03 6.98
CA THR A 388 -8.42 -24.63 7.28
C THR A 388 -9.30 -25.79 7.70
N ARG A 389 -10.47 -25.48 8.25
CA ARG A 389 -11.43 -26.47 8.76
C ARG A 389 -11.79 -27.56 7.75
N SER A 390 -11.86 -28.81 8.22
CA SER A 390 -12.20 -29.99 7.42
C SER A 390 -13.60 -29.94 6.79
N GLU A 391 -14.52 -29.14 7.35
CA GLU A 391 -15.87 -28.99 6.80
C GLU A 391 -15.92 -28.05 5.59
N PHE A 392 -14.87 -27.27 5.34
CA PHE A 392 -14.83 -26.38 4.18
C PHE A 392 -14.72 -27.18 2.89
N LYS A 393 -15.57 -26.81 1.94
CA LYS A 393 -15.76 -27.59 0.72
C LYS A 393 -14.63 -27.40 -0.29
N TRP A 394 -14.05 -26.20 -0.37
CA TRP A 394 -13.03 -25.83 -1.35
C TRP A 394 -13.47 -26.09 -2.81
N VAL A 395 -14.73 -25.77 -3.13
CA VAL A 395 -15.35 -26.06 -4.44
C VAL A 395 -15.29 -24.84 -5.34
N LYS A 396 -14.78 -25.00 -6.57
CA LYS A 396 -14.93 -23.99 -7.62
C LYS A 396 -16.34 -24.08 -8.19
N LEU A 397 -17.09 -22.97 -8.19
CA LEU A 397 -18.48 -22.95 -8.64
C LEU A 397 -18.61 -22.88 -10.17
N ASP A 398 -19.68 -23.47 -10.69
CA ASP A 398 -20.08 -23.33 -12.08
C ASP A 398 -20.30 -21.84 -12.42
N GLY A 399 -19.73 -21.38 -13.54
CA GLY A 399 -19.78 -19.98 -13.96
C GLY A 399 -18.67 -19.08 -13.39
N CYS A 400 -17.85 -19.56 -12.45
CA CYS A 400 -16.63 -18.86 -12.06
C CYS A 400 -15.58 -18.93 -13.19
N PRO A 401 -14.93 -17.82 -13.57
CA PRO A 401 -13.89 -17.82 -14.60
C PRO A 401 -12.77 -18.85 -14.32
N ASP A 402 -12.28 -19.53 -15.36
CA ASP A 402 -11.25 -20.58 -15.24
C ASP A 402 -9.94 -20.05 -14.65
N ASP A 403 -9.57 -18.82 -14.99
CA ASP A 403 -8.39 -18.11 -14.53
C ASP A 403 -8.55 -17.45 -13.15
N LEU A 404 -9.73 -17.57 -12.53
CA LEU A 404 -10.02 -17.09 -11.18
C LEU A 404 -9.98 -18.26 -10.17
N PRO A 405 -8.94 -18.39 -9.34
CA PRO A 405 -8.83 -19.41 -8.29
C PRO A 405 -9.68 -19.04 -7.05
N LEU A 406 -10.99 -18.91 -7.27
CA LEU A 406 -11.98 -18.63 -6.23
C LEU A 406 -12.71 -19.92 -5.85
N HIS A 407 -12.74 -20.21 -4.55
CA HIS A 407 -13.32 -21.45 -4.00
C HIS A 407 -14.39 -21.13 -2.95
N GLU A 408 -15.57 -21.72 -3.07
CA GLU A 408 -16.59 -21.73 -2.03
C GLU A 408 -16.11 -22.62 -0.86
N LEU A 409 -16.08 -22.05 0.34
CA LEU A 409 -15.73 -22.76 1.57
C LEU A 409 -16.98 -23.23 2.29
N ALA A 410 -17.94 -22.33 2.52
CA ALA A 410 -19.18 -22.60 3.22
C ALA A 410 -20.30 -21.66 2.75
N ARG A 411 -21.55 -22.13 2.75
CA ARG A 411 -22.73 -21.30 2.46
C ARG A 411 -23.38 -20.86 3.76
N GLY A 412 -23.93 -19.65 3.77
CA GLY A 412 -24.67 -19.11 4.91
C GLY A 412 -24.64 -17.58 4.93
N ASP A 413 -25.51 -16.99 5.74
CA ASP A 413 -25.43 -15.57 6.03
C ASP A 413 -24.22 -15.30 6.94
N CYS A 414 -23.30 -14.49 6.44
CA CYS A 414 -22.06 -14.13 7.11
C CYS A 414 -21.99 -12.67 7.54
N GLN A 415 -23.10 -11.90 7.44
CA GLN A 415 -23.11 -10.48 7.79
C GLN A 415 -22.78 -10.21 9.25
N GLU A 416 -23.44 -10.92 10.18
CA GLU A 416 -23.20 -10.74 11.60
C GLU A 416 -21.80 -11.21 12.01
N LEU A 417 -21.31 -12.28 11.38
CA LEU A 417 -19.96 -12.77 11.58
C LEU A 417 -18.92 -11.73 11.13
N SER A 418 -19.05 -11.19 9.91
CA SER A 418 -18.10 -10.22 9.37
C SER A 418 -18.06 -8.94 10.21
N LYS A 419 -19.22 -8.48 10.70
CA LYS A 419 -19.32 -7.37 11.67
C LYS A 419 -18.55 -7.67 12.95
N ARG A 420 -18.78 -8.83 13.58
CA ARG A 420 -18.10 -9.21 14.84
C ARG A 420 -16.60 -9.26 14.69
N LEU A 421 -16.10 -9.93 13.63
CA LEU A 421 -14.67 -10.02 13.35
C LEU A 421 -14.03 -8.65 13.15
N SER A 422 -14.79 -7.70 12.60
CA SER A 422 -14.37 -6.32 12.34
C SER A 422 -14.70 -5.34 13.47
N CYS A 423 -14.51 -5.73 14.74
CA CYS A 423 -14.78 -4.86 15.90
C CYS A 423 -16.24 -4.32 15.96
N HIS A 424 -17.23 -5.12 15.53
CA HIS A 424 -18.66 -4.75 15.46
C HIS A 424 -18.95 -3.53 14.57
N GLN A 425 -18.23 -3.40 13.45
CA GLN A 425 -18.45 -2.32 12.49
C GLN A 425 -19.51 -2.73 11.46
N ASP A 426 -20.68 -2.08 11.52
CA ASP A 426 -21.84 -2.38 10.66
C ASP A 426 -21.52 -2.32 9.17
N ILE A 427 -20.66 -1.38 8.77
CA ILE A 427 -20.23 -1.13 7.40
C ILE A 427 -19.72 -2.39 6.67
N VAL A 428 -19.19 -3.36 7.42
CA VAL A 428 -18.64 -4.61 6.88
C VAL A 428 -19.76 -5.58 6.45
N GLY A 429 -20.78 -5.73 7.29
CA GLY A 429 -21.96 -6.55 6.96
C GLY A 429 -22.96 -5.85 6.05
N ASP A 430 -22.92 -4.52 5.96
CA ASP A 430 -23.85 -3.72 5.17
C ASP A 430 -23.42 -3.54 3.68
N GLY A 431 -22.19 -3.94 3.32
CA GLY A 431 -21.71 -3.94 1.93
C GLY A 431 -22.20 -5.13 1.07
N CYS A 432 -21.92 -5.14 -0.24
CA CYS A 432 -22.24 -6.28 -1.09
C CYS A 432 -21.43 -7.54 -0.72
N PHE A 433 -20.18 -7.32 -0.33
CA PHE A 433 -19.28 -8.31 0.25
C PHE A 433 -18.26 -7.58 1.13
N SER A 434 -17.62 -8.33 2.01
CA SER A 434 -16.43 -7.90 2.74
C SER A 434 -15.32 -8.93 2.56
N LEU A 435 -14.10 -8.58 2.94
CA LEU A 435 -12.97 -9.50 2.82
C LEU A 435 -11.93 -9.29 3.91
N ASP A 436 -11.26 -10.39 4.24
CA ASP A 436 -10.06 -10.44 5.06
C ASP A 436 -8.87 -10.79 4.17
N MET A 437 -7.74 -10.11 4.40
CA MET A 437 -6.50 -10.39 3.68
C MET A 437 -5.58 -11.20 4.59
N VAL A 438 -5.18 -12.37 4.11
CA VAL A 438 -4.35 -13.32 4.87
C VAL A 438 -3.00 -13.50 4.20
N ALA A 439 -1.94 -13.67 4.99
CA ALA A 439 -0.59 -13.82 4.49
C ALA A 439 0.12 -15.02 5.14
N HIS A 440 1.03 -15.65 4.38
CA HIS A 440 1.93 -16.69 4.90
C HIS A 440 3.01 -16.07 5.79
N LEU A 441 2.65 -15.70 7.02
CA LEU A 441 3.53 -14.92 7.89
C LEU A 441 4.82 -15.68 8.24
N GLU A 442 4.71 -16.74 9.05
CA GLU A 442 5.88 -17.43 9.59
C GLU A 442 6.77 -18.06 8.50
N PRO A 443 6.24 -18.79 7.50
CA PRO A 443 7.07 -19.32 6.41
C PRO A 443 7.82 -18.22 5.65
N THR A 444 7.16 -17.11 5.33
CA THR A 444 7.79 -16.00 4.61
C THR A 444 8.93 -15.38 5.43
N LEU A 445 8.73 -15.16 6.74
CA LEU A 445 9.77 -14.56 7.58
C LEU A 445 10.96 -15.49 7.78
N GLN A 446 10.74 -16.80 7.89
CA GLN A 446 11.81 -17.79 8.03
C GLN A 446 12.62 -17.93 6.73
N GLU A 447 11.96 -17.99 5.58
CA GLU A 447 12.62 -18.23 4.30
C GLU A 447 13.33 -16.98 3.75
N ARG A 448 12.72 -15.80 3.91
CA ARG A 448 13.21 -14.56 3.29
C ARG A 448 13.80 -13.58 4.29
N GLY A 449 13.42 -13.67 5.56
CA GLY A 449 13.88 -12.82 6.65
C GLY A 449 12.79 -11.90 7.21
N ALA A 450 13.01 -11.39 8.43
CA ALA A 450 12.07 -10.55 9.18
C ALA A 450 11.65 -9.27 8.43
N TRP A 451 12.50 -8.76 7.55
CA TRP A 451 12.21 -7.62 6.68
C TRP A 451 11.02 -7.82 5.74
N MET A 452 10.56 -9.06 5.54
CA MET A 452 9.32 -9.32 4.80
C MET A 452 8.07 -8.90 5.58
N TYR A 453 8.13 -8.75 6.90
CA TYR A 453 6.97 -8.37 7.72
C TYR A 453 6.28 -7.08 7.23
N PRO A 454 6.98 -5.93 7.08
CA PRO A 454 6.38 -4.74 6.48
C PRO A 454 5.91 -4.97 5.03
N ARG A 455 6.64 -5.77 4.25
CA ARG A 455 6.31 -6.05 2.83
C ARG A 455 5.01 -6.83 2.64
N LEU A 456 4.61 -7.66 3.62
CA LEU A 456 3.29 -8.31 3.62
C LEU A 456 2.17 -7.26 3.70
N PHE A 457 2.32 -6.25 4.54
CA PHE A 457 1.39 -5.12 4.62
C PHE A 457 1.42 -4.24 3.36
N TRP A 458 2.59 -4.10 2.72
CA TRP A 458 2.66 -3.43 1.41
C TRP A 458 1.83 -4.18 0.37
N GLY A 459 1.93 -5.52 0.32
CA GLY A 459 1.10 -6.36 -0.55
C GLY A 459 -0.40 -6.20 -0.29
N ILE A 460 -0.80 -6.07 0.99
CA ILE A 460 -2.18 -5.78 1.41
C ILE A 460 -2.61 -4.39 0.92
N GLY A 461 -1.80 -3.34 1.13
CA GLY A 461 -2.13 -1.99 0.69
C GLY A 461 -2.24 -1.88 -0.83
N VAL A 462 -1.38 -2.57 -1.57
CA VAL A 462 -1.45 -2.64 -3.04
C VAL A 462 -2.79 -3.25 -3.48
N LEU A 463 -3.19 -4.36 -2.86
CA LEU A 463 -4.49 -4.99 -3.13
C LEU A 463 -5.67 -4.11 -2.72
N GLY A 464 -5.59 -3.46 -1.55
CA GLY A 464 -6.58 -2.51 -1.07
C GLY A 464 -6.80 -1.36 -2.07
N GLN A 465 -5.72 -0.83 -2.64
CA GLN A 465 -5.81 0.23 -3.65
C GLN A 465 -6.54 -0.23 -4.91
N VAL A 466 -6.32 -1.46 -5.37
CA VAL A 466 -7.07 -2.05 -6.49
C VAL A 466 -8.57 -2.07 -6.18
N LEU A 467 -8.94 -2.61 -5.02
CA LEU A 467 -10.35 -2.70 -4.59
C LEU A 467 -11.02 -1.32 -4.52
N TYR A 468 -10.29 -0.30 -4.04
CA TYR A 468 -10.78 1.08 -4.02
C TYR A 468 -11.05 1.64 -5.41
N LEU A 469 -10.12 1.43 -6.36
CA LEU A 469 -10.24 1.95 -7.71
C LEU A 469 -11.35 1.22 -8.48
N GLU A 470 -11.43 -0.10 -8.34
CA GLU A 470 -12.47 -0.92 -8.94
C GLU A 470 -13.85 -0.54 -8.45
N ALA A 471 -14.04 -0.45 -7.12
CA ALA A 471 -15.32 -0.05 -6.54
C ALA A 471 -15.79 1.29 -7.13
N HIS A 472 -14.90 2.29 -7.16
CA HIS A 472 -15.24 3.60 -7.68
C HIS A 472 -15.51 3.61 -9.19
N ALA A 473 -14.74 2.86 -9.97
CA ALA A 473 -14.93 2.75 -11.41
C ALA A 473 -16.27 2.07 -11.78
N LEU A 474 -16.78 1.21 -10.89
CA LEU A 474 -18.07 0.53 -11.02
C LEU A 474 -19.25 1.29 -10.39
N GLY A 475 -19.01 2.52 -9.91
CA GLY A 475 -20.05 3.37 -9.31
C GLY A 475 -20.48 2.97 -7.89
N VAL A 476 -19.74 2.07 -7.23
CA VAL A 476 -19.90 1.72 -5.82
C VAL A 476 -18.77 2.32 -4.98
N SER A 477 -18.79 2.10 -3.66
CA SER A 477 -17.74 2.59 -2.76
C SER A 477 -17.10 1.43 -1.99
N ALA A 478 -15.86 1.63 -1.58
CA ALA A 478 -15.12 0.69 -0.75
C ALA A 478 -14.54 1.43 0.47
N THR A 479 -14.16 0.66 1.50
CA THR A 479 -13.46 1.18 2.65
C THR A 479 -12.51 0.11 3.21
N GLY A 480 -11.32 0.53 3.64
CA GLY A 480 -10.41 -0.31 4.39
C GLY A 480 -10.81 -0.36 5.87
N ILE A 481 -10.65 -1.53 6.48
CA ILE A 481 -10.92 -1.75 7.91
C ILE A 481 -9.61 -2.05 8.61
N GLY A 482 -9.19 -1.15 9.50
CA GLY A 482 -7.96 -1.31 10.29
C GLY A 482 -8.17 -2.03 11.63
N CYS A 483 -9.38 -1.96 12.21
CA CYS A 483 -9.73 -2.64 13.47
C CYS A 483 -10.44 -3.95 13.19
N PHE A 484 -9.84 -5.05 13.61
CA PHE A 484 -10.42 -6.38 13.60
C PHE A 484 -9.82 -7.22 14.73
N PHE A 485 -10.43 -8.37 15.01
CA PHE A 485 -9.90 -9.34 15.96
C PHE A 485 -9.06 -10.39 15.24
N ASP A 486 -7.73 -10.26 15.28
CA ASP A 486 -6.78 -11.16 14.60
C ASP A 486 -7.01 -12.63 15.02
N ASP A 487 -7.03 -12.89 16.33
CA ASP A 487 -7.13 -14.26 16.86
C ASP A 487 -8.48 -14.89 16.55
N PRO A 488 -9.65 -14.36 16.95
CA PRO A 488 -10.95 -14.92 16.58
C PRO A 488 -11.13 -15.20 15.08
N GLY A 489 -10.63 -14.34 14.19
CA GLY A 489 -10.65 -14.58 12.74
C GLY A 489 -9.82 -15.80 12.35
N PHE A 490 -8.61 -15.92 12.92
CA PHE A 490 -7.75 -17.08 12.75
C PHE A 490 -8.39 -18.35 13.35
N TRP A 491 -8.82 -18.34 14.60
CA TRP A 491 -9.43 -19.51 15.26
C TRP A 491 -10.70 -19.98 14.55
N TRP A 492 -11.52 -19.05 14.06
CA TRP A 492 -12.71 -19.42 13.30
C TRP A 492 -12.39 -20.11 11.98
N MET A 493 -11.39 -19.60 11.25
CA MET A 493 -11.00 -20.14 9.95
C MET A 493 -10.23 -21.47 10.07
N TYR A 494 -9.47 -21.65 11.15
CA TYR A 494 -8.52 -22.74 11.29
C TYR A 494 -8.89 -23.77 12.38
N ARG A 495 -9.81 -23.50 13.32
CA ARG A 495 -10.01 -24.38 14.50
C ARG A 495 -11.42 -24.60 15.07
N CYS A 496 -12.49 -23.84 14.75
CA CYS A 496 -13.81 -24.00 15.42
C CYS A 496 -14.99 -24.43 14.53
N CYS A 497 -15.72 -25.47 14.96
CA CYS A 497 -16.86 -26.10 14.27
C CYS A 497 -18.10 -25.18 14.13
N TRP A 498 -18.81 -25.25 12.99
CA TRP A 498 -19.92 -24.35 12.58
C TRP A 498 -21.23 -24.59 13.34
N SER A 499 -21.31 -25.64 14.15
CA SER A 499 -22.57 -26.10 14.77
C SER A 499 -22.90 -25.49 16.13
N CYS A 500 -22.09 -24.59 16.68
CA CYS A 500 -22.45 -23.88 17.91
C CYS A 500 -23.29 -22.64 17.60
N ASN A 501 -24.61 -22.82 17.66
CA ASN A 501 -25.60 -21.75 17.82
C ASN A 501 -25.60 -21.19 19.26
N SER A 502 -24.51 -21.38 20.01
CA SER A 502 -24.28 -20.77 21.32
C SER A 502 -23.50 -19.48 21.14
N SER A 503 -23.98 -18.44 21.80
CA SER A 503 -23.29 -17.19 22.05
C SER A 503 -21.77 -17.38 22.22
N LEU A 504 -20.97 -16.58 21.50
CA LEU A 504 -19.53 -16.40 21.78
C LEU A 504 -19.25 -15.90 23.22
N GLU A 505 -20.29 -15.63 24.02
CA GLU A 505 -20.20 -15.36 25.46
C GLU A 505 -19.85 -16.60 26.29
N ASP A 506 -20.08 -17.82 25.77
CA ASP A 506 -19.78 -19.08 26.49
C ASP A 506 -18.43 -19.70 26.12
N ASP A 507 -17.58 -18.97 25.38
CA ASP A 507 -16.23 -19.44 25.03
C ASP A 507 -15.29 -19.29 26.24
N PRO A 508 -14.68 -20.37 26.78
CA PRO A 508 -13.85 -20.32 27.98
C PRO A 508 -12.66 -19.35 27.91
N CYS A 509 -12.30 -18.90 26.71
CA CYS A 509 -11.16 -18.01 26.46
C CYS A 509 -11.49 -16.51 26.52
N THR A 510 -12.74 -16.09 26.70
CA THR A 510 -13.07 -14.68 27.00
C THR A 510 -12.67 -14.27 28.44
N ASN A 511 -12.33 -15.25 29.28
CA ASN A 511 -11.94 -15.06 30.70
C ASN A 511 -10.44 -15.22 30.98
N ALA A 512 -9.59 -15.36 29.98
CA ALA A 512 -8.13 -15.28 30.16
C ALA A 512 -7.68 -13.84 29.85
N GLY A 513 -7.60 -13.02 30.91
CA GLY A 513 -7.29 -11.59 30.86
C GLY A 513 -5.84 -11.23 30.62
#